data_AF-A0A537MC06-F1
#
_entry.id   AF-A0A537MC06-F1
#
_cell.length_a   1.000
_cell.length_b   1.000
_cell.length_c   1.000
_cell.angle_alpha   90.00
_cell.angle_beta   90.00
_cell.angle_gamma   90.00
#
_symmetry.space_group_name_H-M   'P 1'
#
loop_
_entity.id
_entity.type
_entity.pdbx_description
1 polymer ?
#
loop_
_entity_poly.entity_id
_entity_poly.type
_entity_poly.pdbx_seq_one_letter_code
_entity_poly.pdbx_strand_id
1 'polypeptide(L)'
;RAFFGETSGDAGAAVELAATLLMVGATFFVTDAVQTIVVGSLRGMNDTRIPLLFAAIGYWMIGFPCAYALAFSARFGAVGVWIGLSCGTAVYAVLLILRFRLLVGRLEHGESPRSPAHG
;
A
#
# COMPACT_ATOMS: atom_id res chain seq x y z
N ARG A 1 -30.16 18.95 -20.80
CA ARG A 1 -30.89 18.87 -19.51
C ARG A 1 -31.33 17.42 -19.23
N ALA A 2 -30.39 16.46 -19.22
CA ALA A 2 -30.73 15.03 -19.11
C ALA A 2 -29.62 14.24 -18.36
N PHE A 3 -29.18 14.73 -17.20
CA PHE A 3 -28.24 14.00 -16.34
C PHE A 3 -28.61 14.05 -14.83
N PHE A 4 -29.48 14.98 -14.41
CA PHE A 4 -29.80 15.23 -13.00
C PHE A 4 -31.22 14.82 -12.58
N GLY A 5 -31.93 14.03 -13.41
CA GLY A 5 -33.36 13.78 -13.24
C GLY A 5 -33.76 12.60 -12.35
N GLU A 6 -32.84 11.68 -11.99
CA GLU A 6 -33.22 10.39 -11.38
C GLU A 6 -32.50 10.03 -10.06
N THR A 7 -31.72 10.93 -9.44
CA THR A 7 -30.88 10.55 -8.27
C THR A 7 -31.46 10.90 -6.89
N SER A 8 -32.66 11.48 -6.78
CA SER A 8 -33.20 11.81 -5.45
C SER A 8 -33.55 10.59 -4.59
N GLY A 9 -33.84 9.43 -5.19
CA GLY A 9 -34.01 8.16 -4.49
C GLY A 9 -32.69 7.42 -4.19
N ASP A 10 -31.64 7.65 -4.99
CA ASP A 10 -30.36 6.92 -4.93
C ASP A 10 -29.25 7.71 -4.20
N ALA A 11 -29.45 9.01 -3.96
CA ALA A 11 -28.50 9.86 -3.24
C ALA A 11 -28.19 9.31 -1.83
N GLY A 12 -29.17 8.72 -1.15
CA GLY A 12 -28.96 8.07 0.15
C GLY A 12 -28.03 6.86 0.05
N ALA A 13 -28.30 5.96 -0.90
CA ALA A 13 -27.48 4.77 -1.13
C ALA A 13 -26.05 5.13 -1.60
N ALA A 14 -25.92 6.16 -2.44
CA ALA A 14 -24.61 6.66 -2.89
C ALA A 14 -23.79 7.26 -1.73
N VAL A 15 -24.42 8.00 -0.82
CA VAL A 15 -23.76 8.57 0.37
C VAL A 15 -23.31 7.46 1.33
N GLU A 16 -24.14 6.44 1.55
CA GLU A 16 -23.80 5.30 2.41
C GLU A 16 -22.64 4.46 1.84
N LEU A 17 -22.65 4.23 0.52
CA LEU A 17 -21.56 3.57 -0.18
C LEU A 17 -20.27 4.41 -0.11
N ALA A 18 -20.37 5.72 -0.34
CA ALA A 18 -19.22 6.63 -0.24
C ALA A 18 -18.63 6.66 1.18
N ALA A 19 -19.45 6.67 2.22
CA ALA A 19 -18.99 6.63 3.61
C ALA A 19 -18.23 5.33 3.92
N THR A 20 -18.72 4.19 3.43
CA THR A 20 -18.05 2.89 3.57
C THR A 20 -16.70 2.88 2.85
N LEU A 21 -16.66 3.41 1.62
CA LEU A 21 -15.43 3.53 0.84
C LEU A 21 -14.42 4.49 1.50
N LEU A 22 -14.87 5.57 2.13
CA LEU A 22 -14.01 6.50 2.87
C LEU A 22 -13.38 5.85 4.10
N MET A 23 -14.10 5.01 4.85
CA MET A 23 -13.50 4.26 5.96
C MET A 23 -12.38 3.33 5.48
N VAL A 24 -12.62 2.59 4.38
CA VAL A 24 -11.60 1.71 3.79
C VAL A 24 -10.42 2.53 3.22
N GLY A 25 -10.73 3.66 2.59
CA GLY A 25 -9.74 4.60 2.04
C GLY A 25 -8.85 5.23 3.11
N ALA A 26 -9.38 5.50 4.31
CA ALA A 26 -8.59 6.04 5.40
C ALA A 26 -7.43 5.12 5.81
N THR A 27 -7.67 3.81 5.88
CA THR A 27 -6.61 2.81 6.14
C THR A 27 -5.63 2.70 4.97
N PHE A 28 -6.13 2.84 3.74
CA PHE A 28 -5.29 2.89 2.54
C PHE A 28 -4.30 4.07 2.58
N PHE A 29 -4.75 5.26 2.96
CA PHE A 29 -3.90 6.46 3.03
C PHE A 29 -2.71 6.32 3.98
N VAL A 30 -2.89 5.69 5.16
CA VAL A 30 -1.78 5.44 6.10
C VAL A 30 -0.72 4.57 5.44
N THR A 31 -1.16 3.52 4.77
CA THR A 31 -0.30 2.55 4.10
C THR A 31 0.43 3.18 2.90
N ASP A 32 -0.29 3.98 2.11
CA ASP A 32 0.23 4.70 0.95
C ASP A 32 1.27 5.75 1.34
N ALA A 33 1.04 6.48 2.45
CA ALA A 33 2.00 7.43 2.99
C ALA A 33 3.31 6.74 3.41
N VAL A 34 3.22 5.62 4.13
CA VAL A 34 4.40 4.85 4.57
C VAL A 34 5.20 4.33 3.38
N GLN A 35 4.53 3.75 2.38
CA GLN A 35 5.21 3.30 1.16
C GLN A 35 5.89 4.44 0.42
N THR A 36 5.21 5.57 0.27
CA THR A 36 5.75 6.74 -0.44
C THR A 36 7.03 7.25 0.23
N ILE A 37 7.06 7.30 1.57
CA ILE A 37 8.25 7.69 2.34
C ILE A 37 9.39 6.68 2.11
N VAL A 38 9.15 5.38 2.30
CA VAL A 38 10.18 4.35 2.18
C VAL A 38 10.73 4.26 0.76
N VAL A 39 9.86 4.31 -0.26
CA VAL A 39 10.26 4.35 -1.67
C VAL A 39 11.09 5.61 -1.97
N GLY A 40 10.72 6.76 -1.41
CA GLY A 40 11.51 8.00 -1.49
C GLY A 40 12.91 7.83 -0.92
N SER A 41 13.03 7.21 0.26
CA SER A 41 14.33 6.90 0.88
C SER A 41 15.17 5.94 0.04
N LEU A 42 14.60 4.87 -0.51
CA LEU A 42 15.34 3.94 -1.38
C LEU A 42 15.80 4.58 -2.70
N ARG A 43 14.95 5.42 -3.31
CA ARG A 43 15.32 6.18 -4.52
C ARG A 43 16.47 7.14 -4.24
N GLY A 44 16.53 7.74 -3.05
CA GLY A 44 17.65 8.58 -2.62
C GLY A 44 18.99 7.84 -2.52
N MET A 45 18.97 6.53 -2.26
CA MET A 45 20.17 5.67 -2.23
C MET A 45 20.51 5.04 -3.59
N ASN A 46 19.89 5.49 -4.68
CA ASN A 46 20.06 4.98 -6.04
C ASN A 46 19.60 3.52 -6.26
N ASP A 47 18.83 2.93 -5.33
CA ASP A 47 18.21 1.61 -5.49
C ASP A 47 16.73 1.75 -5.87
N THR A 48 16.47 1.88 -7.18
CA THR A 48 15.12 2.08 -7.73
C THR A 48 14.44 0.79 -8.20
N ARG A 49 15.21 -0.30 -8.38
CA ARG A 49 14.71 -1.56 -8.94
C ARG A 49 13.94 -2.38 -7.91
N ILE A 50 14.38 -2.37 -6.66
CA ILE A 50 13.76 -3.15 -5.59
C ILE A 50 12.34 -2.68 -5.25
N PRO A 51 12.08 -1.37 -5.07
CA PRO A 51 10.71 -0.86 -4.90
C PRO A 51 9.76 -1.29 -6.02
N LEU A 52 10.21 -1.19 -7.27
CA LEU A 52 9.39 -1.51 -8.43
C LEU A 52 9.00 -2.99 -8.47
N LEU A 53 9.95 -3.88 -8.15
CA LEU A 53 9.71 -5.32 -8.11
C LEU A 53 8.70 -5.69 -7.01
N PHE A 54 8.86 -5.12 -5.81
CA PHE A 54 7.94 -5.35 -4.71
C PHE A 54 6.55 -4.77 -4.98
N ALA A 55 6.45 -3.61 -5.65
CA ALA A 55 5.16 -3.05 -6.05
C ALA A 55 4.44 -3.99 -7.02
N ALA A 56 5.16 -4.51 -8.02
CA ALA A 56 4.61 -5.46 -8.98
C ALA A 56 4.11 -6.73 -8.26
N ILE A 57 4.93 -7.33 -7.38
CA ILE A 57 4.54 -8.55 -6.65
C ILE A 57 3.35 -8.27 -5.71
N GLY A 58 3.39 -7.19 -4.93
CA GLY A 58 2.34 -6.86 -3.97
C GLY A 58 1.00 -6.59 -4.64
N TYR A 59 0.99 -5.80 -5.71
CA TYR A 59 -0.26 -5.48 -6.42
C TYR A 59 -0.77 -6.65 -7.27
N TRP A 60 0.10 -7.35 -8.00
CA TRP A 60 -0.34 -8.41 -8.91
C TRP A 60 -0.56 -9.76 -8.22
N MET A 61 0.37 -10.21 -7.38
CA MET A 61 0.27 -11.55 -6.77
C MET A 61 -0.60 -11.58 -5.52
N ILE A 62 -0.82 -10.44 -4.87
CA ILE A 62 -1.61 -10.39 -3.62
C ILE A 62 -2.83 -9.51 -3.80
N GLY A 63 -2.66 -8.27 -4.26
CA GLY A 63 -3.77 -7.34 -4.48
C GLY A 63 -4.83 -7.91 -5.44
N PHE A 64 -4.41 -8.44 -6.59
CA PHE A 64 -5.33 -8.97 -7.61
C PHE A 64 -6.11 -10.22 -7.15
N PRO A 65 -5.49 -11.29 -6.63
CA PRO A 65 -6.24 -12.45 -6.14
C PRO A 65 -7.05 -12.15 -4.88
N CYS A 66 -6.59 -11.29 -3.96
CA CYS A 66 -7.42 -10.87 -2.83
C CYS A 66 -8.63 -10.05 -3.30
N ALA A 67 -8.45 -9.11 -4.23
CA ALA A 67 -9.55 -8.34 -4.79
C ALA A 67 -10.57 -9.24 -5.50
N TYR A 68 -10.09 -10.20 -6.30
CA TYR A 68 -10.94 -11.17 -6.98
C TYR A 68 -11.69 -12.07 -5.98
N ALA A 69 -10.99 -12.61 -4.99
CA ALA A 69 -11.58 -13.48 -3.97
C ALA A 69 -12.63 -12.73 -3.13
N LEU A 70 -12.36 -11.50 -2.68
CA LEU A 70 -13.33 -10.74 -1.89
C LEU A 70 -14.49 -10.20 -2.73
N ALA A 71 -14.25 -9.79 -3.98
CA ALA A 71 -15.31 -9.31 -4.85
C ALA A 71 -16.30 -10.42 -5.22
N PHE A 72 -15.80 -11.61 -5.57
CA PHE A 72 -16.64 -12.74 -6.01
C PHE A 72 -17.14 -13.62 -4.87
N SER A 73 -16.27 -13.99 -3.92
CA SER A 73 -16.61 -14.95 -2.87
C SER A 73 -17.49 -14.34 -1.77
N ALA A 74 -17.30 -13.05 -1.47
CA ALA A 74 -18.05 -12.37 -0.41
C ALA A 74 -19.17 -11.43 -0.94
N ARG A 75 -19.41 -11.37 -2.26
CA ARG A 75 -20.45 -10.54 -2.91
C ARG A 75 -20.41 -9.05 -2.56
N PHE A 76 -19.29 -8.54 -2.03
CA PHE A 76 -19.11 -7.13 -1.68
C PHE A 76 -18.95 -6.20 -2.90
N GLY A 77 -18.83 -6.75 -4.11
CA GLY A 77 -18.73 -5.98 -5.35
C GLY A 77 -17.57 -4.98 -5.30
N ALA A 78 -17.87 -3.70 -5.50
CA ALA A 78 -16.87 -2.62 -5.51
C ALA A 78 -16.10 -2.48 -4.18
N VAL A 79 -16.77 -2.71 -3.04
CA VAL A 79 -16.11 -2.62 -1.72
C VAL A 79 -15.06 -3.72 -1.56
N GLY A 80 -15.34 -4.93 -2.08
CA GLY A 80 -14.38 -6.04 -2.06
C GLY A 80 -13.11 -5.76 -2.86
N VAL A 81 -13.23 -5.04 -3.97
CA VAL A 81 -12.07 -4.60 -4.78
C VAL A 81 -11.21 -3.62 -3.99
N TRP A 82 -11.83 -2.63 -3.35
CA TRP A 82 -11.11 -1.65 -2.52
C TRP A 82 -10.40 -2.28 -1.32
N ILE A 83 -11.05 -3.24 -0.64
CA ILE A 83 -10.42 -3.97 0.47
C ILE A 83 -9.26 -4.84 -0.05
N GLY A 84 -9.42 -5.51 -1.18
CA GLY A 84 -8.35 -6.29 -1.81
C GLY A 84 -7.15 -5.42 -2.20
N LEU A 85 -7.41 -4.23 -2.75
CA LEU A 85 -6.38 -3.25 -3.07
C LEU A 85 -5.63 -2.77 -1.82
N SER A 86 -6.37 -2.44 -0.76
CA SER A 86 -5.82 -2.08 0.55
C SER A 86 -4.99 -3.20 1.18
N CYS A 87 -5.38 -4.46 0.99
CA CYS A 87 -4.60 -5.60 1.47
C CYS A 87 -3.29 -5.74 0.67
N GLY A 88 -3.35 -5.57 -0.66
CA GLY A 88 -2.18 -5.56 -1.53
C GLY A 88 -1.17 -4.47 -1.17
N THR A 89 -1.65 -3.25 -0.87
CA THR A 89 -0.78 -2.19 -0.36
C THR A 89 -0.29 -2.48 1.05
N ALA A 90 -1.11 -3.00 1.96
CA ALA A 90 -0.64 -3.34 3.30
C ALA A 90 0.55 -4.32 3.25
N VAL A 91 0.46 -5.36 2.42
CA VAL A 91 1.56 -6.32 2.26
C VAL A 91 2.78 -5.69 1.59
N TYR A 92 2.58 -4.87 0.55
CA TYR A 92 3.69 -4.15 -0.09
C TYR A 92 4.42 -3.20 0.88
N ALA A 93 3.69 -2.52 1.77
CA ALA A 93 4.27 -1.65 2.79
C ALA A 93 5.11 -2.44 3.79
N VAL A 94 4.59 -3.56 4.28
CA VAL A 94 5.29 -4.45 5.21
C VAL A 94 6.57 -4.99 4.59
N LEU A 95 6.54 -5.41 3.32
CA LEU A 95 7.73 -5.89 2.60
C LEU A 95 8.81 -4.81 2.48
N LEU A 96 8.42 -3.57 2.15
CA LEU A 96 9.34 -2.43 2.08
C LEU A 96 9.96 -2.11 3.43
N ILE A 97 9.16 -2.11 4.51
CA ILE A 97 9.65 -1.87 5.88
C ILE A 97 10.64 -2.95 6.29
N LEU A 98 10.33 -4.23 6.04
CA LEU A 98 11.24 -5.35 6.32
C LEU A 98 12.55 -5.18 5.55
N ARG A 99 12.50 -4.82 4.27
CA ARG A 99 13.70 -4.57 3.46
C ARG A 99 14.53 -3.42 4.02
N PHE A 100 13.88 -2.31 4.40
CA PHE A 100 14.56 -1.16 4.98
C PHE A 100 15.28 -1.54 6.28
N ARG A 101 14.63 -2.27 7.18
CA ARG A 101 15.25 -2.76 8.42
C ARG A 101 16.46 -3.66 8.18
N LEU A 102 16.38 -4.56 7.19
CA LEU A 102 17.50 -5.41 6.82
C LEU A 102 18.69 -4.61 6.29
N LEU A 103 18.44 -3.54 5.53
CA LEU A 103 19.50 -2.69 4.99
C LEU A 103 20.16 -1.85 6.10
N VAL A 104 19.36 -1.26 7.00
CA VAL A 104 19.85 -0.51 8.17
C VAL A 104 20.74 -1.40 9.05
N GLY A 105 20.33 -2.64 9.33
CA GLY A 105 21.12 -3.57 10.12
C GLY A 105 22.48 -3.93 9.50
N ARG A 106 22.63 -3.86 8.16
CA ARG A 106 23.93 -4.05 7.50
C ARG A 106 24.85 -2.84 7.62
N LEU A 107 24.30 -1.64 7.74
CA LEU A 107 25.09 -0.42 7.96
C LEU A 107 25.62 -0.38 9.39
N GLU A 108 24.78 -0.73 10.38
CA GLU A 108 25.20 -0.82 11.79
C GLU A 108 26.30 -1.86 12.04
N HIS A 109 26.31 -2.97 11.29
CA HIS A 109 27.40 -3.96 11.36
C HIS A 109 28.63 -3.57 10.51
N GLY A 110 28.49 -2.61 9.59
CA GLY A 110 29.59 -2.08 8.76
C GLY A 110 30.42 -1.01 9.46
N GLU A 111 29.87 -0.35 10.47
CA GLU A 111 30.59 0.57 11.35
C GLU A 111 31.01 -0.13 12.65
N SER A 112 31.92 -1.11 12.52
CA SER A 112 32.85 -1.34 13.63
C SER A 112 33.63 -0.04 13.84
N PRO A 113 33.72 0.49 15.07
CA PRO A 113 34.47 1.69 15.36
C PRO A 113 35.86 1.50 14.77
N ARG A 114 36.30 2.41 13.90
CA ARG A 114 37.73 2.54 13.62
C ARG A 114 38.37 2.83 14.98
N SER A 115 38.89 1.78 15.61
CA SER A 115 39.85 1.90 16.69
C SER A 115 40.97 2.76 16.14
N PRO A 116 41.25 3.95 16.72
CA PRO A 116 42.53 4.59 16.48
C PRO A 116 43.58 3.72 17.19
N ALA A 117 44.14 2.77 16.43
CA ALA A 117 45.42 2.19 16.76
C ALA A 117 46.52 3.17 16.33
N HIS A 118 47.52 3.31 17.22
CA HIS A 118 48.76 4.08 17.11
C HIS A 118 48.60 5.58 17.43
N GLY A 119 49.38 6.18 18.33
CA GLY A 119 50.60 5.75 19.02
C GLY A 119 51.34 7.02 19.43
#